data_AF-A0A519V395-F1
#
_entry.id   AF-A0A519V395-F1
#
_cell.length_a   1.000
_cell.length_b   1.000
_cell.length_c   1.000
_cell.angle_alpha   90.00
_cell.angle_beta   90.00
_cell.angle_gamma   90.00
#
_symmetry.space_group_name_H-M   'P 1'
#
loop_
_entity.id
_entity.type
_entity.pdbx_description
1 polymer ?
#
loop_
_entity_poly.entity_id
_entity_poly.type
_entity_poly.pdbx_seq_one_letter_code
_entity_poly.pdbx_strand_id
1 'polypeptide(L)'
;NQGYAGTSQTYGFYQNGLAVGIDLRNNIFNLTRTGTGNRTALAFLTTTSTIISDYNDLYLTTAANFYTGTYGSTNYNALADWRTGTRSYDQASVAVAPAFAIGSWVPQAPQLNGAGQTLARVPRDIDNVLRSTPPDLGAYEFSPNDVALVSIDAPTAASAAGTSSVVVTVRNAGSVALATTTLSYTLNGGPAVTQVFTLTPALALAATQQLTFATSVGLPAGTNTLTVMASLPNGQPDGNPANNTLTVTFAQAALPANDEPCGAIALTTSPLTSTNVGATTSAQPGIVLPACSPATAPRDVWFTFTPSGTSTTLAFTGAAAGLVRVFSSPSCSAGSFTQVFCASSGASNTAFTAPLSVAGLVAGTRYYVAVSGYGNADATGTFGISATALLATHTSASATAALQVYPNPSATGQLTLRLATLAGPGTAELLNALGQVVRQQPLAGPAEQQLSTQGLAAGLYTLRVQANGEVLTRKVVLQ
;
A
#
# COMPACT_ATOMS: atom_id res chain seq x y z
N ASN A 1 -18.59 -40.60 -0.62
CA ASN A 1 -19.55 -41.68 -0.93
C ASN A 1 -18.90 -42.63 -1.93
N GLN A 2 -18.32 -43.75 -1.48
CA GLN A 2 -17.77 -44.78 -2.39
C GLN A 2 -18.95 -45.43 -3.13
N GLY A 3 -18.94 -45.39 -4.47
CA GLY A 3 -20.03 -45.90 -5.30
C GLY A 3 -20.06 -47.43 -5.31
N TYR A 4 -20.57 -48.04 -4.25
CA TYR A 4 -20.75 -49.49 -4.20
C TYR A 4 -22.00 -49.91 -4.99
N ALA A 5 -21.84 -50.84 -5.93
CA ALA A 5 -22.94 -51.54 -6.57
C ALA A 5 -23.18 -52.88 -5.86
N GLY A 6 -24.45 -53.28 -5.67
CA GLY A 6 -24.75 -54.53 -4.98
C GLY A 6 -26.07 -55.17 -5.40
N THR A 7 -26.09 -56.50 -5.39
CA THR A 7 -27.23 -57.35 -5.77
C THR A 7 -28.05 -57.83 -4.58
N SER A 8 -27.51 -57.70 -3.36
CA SER A 8 -28.20 -58.06 -2.11
C SER A 8 -29.19 -57.00 -1.65
N GLN A 9 -30.17 -57.41 -0.85
CA GLN A 9 -31.10 -56.50 -0.19
C GLN A 9 -30.36 -55.65 0.85
N THR A 10 -30.76 -54.38 1.02
CA THR A 10 -30.18 -53.47 2.02
C THR A 10 -31.28 -52.71 2.71
N TYR A 11 -31.13 -52.53 4.02
CA TYR A 11 -32.09 -51.83 4.85
C TYR A 11 -31.40 -50.67 5.57
N GLY A 12 -32.05 -49.52 5.67
CA GLY A 12 -31.62 -48.44 6.56
C GLY A 12 -31.90 -48.81 8.02
N PHE A 13 -33.14 -49.20 8.30
CA PHE A 13 -33.58 -49.81 9.55
C PHE A 13 -34.35 -51.10 9.26
N TYR A 14 -34.08 -52.17 10.01
CA TYR A 14 -34.65 -53.49 9.79
C TYR A 14 -35.19 -54.10 11.08
N GLN A 15 -36.51 -54.28 11.15
CA GLN A 15 -37.20 -54.92 12.26
C GLN A 15 -38.01 -56.12 11.77
N ASN A 16 -37.59 -57.33 12.17
CA ASN A 16 -38.19 -58.60 11.75
C ASN A 16 -38.72 -59.49 12.89
N GLY A 17 -38.58 -59.04 14.14
CA GLY A 17 -39.19 -59.64 15.32
C GLY A 17 -40.21 -58.71 15.98
N LEU A 18 -40.99 -59.23 16.93
CA LEU A 18 -41.85 -58.38 17.76
C LEU A 18 -40.98 -57.44 18.59
N ALA A 19 -41.23 -56.13 18.50
CA ALA A 19 -40.56 -55.11 19.29
C ALA A 19 -41.54 -54.05 19.79
N VAL A 20 -41.26 -53.55 21.00
CA VAL A 20 -41.98 -52.45 21.63
C VAL A 20 -40.99 -51.36 22.03
N GLY A 21 -41.45 -50.10 22.06
CA GLY A 21 -40.63 -48.96 22.47
C GLY A 21 -39.61 -48.47 21.45
N ILE A 22 -39.73 -48.85 20.17
CA ILE A 22 -38.90 -48.27 19.09
C ILE A 22 -39.41 -46.86 18.78
N ASP A 23 -38.54 -45.87 18.86
CA ASP A 23 -38.81 -44.47 18.51
C ASP A 23 -37.75 -43.96 17.52
N LEU A 24 -38.14 -43.89 16.25
CA LEU A 24 -37.33 -43.44 15.12
C LEU A 24 -37.76 -42.03 14.74
N ARG A 25 -37.12 -41.03 15.34
CA ARG A 25 -37.30 -39.62 15.00
C ARG A 25 -35.97 -38.91 14.85
N ASN A 26 -35.96 -37.87 14.02
CA ASN A 26 -34.81 -37.02 13.70
C ASN A 26 -33.63 -37.73 13.06
N ASN A 27 -33.86 -38.81 12.31
CA ASN A 27 -32.78 -39.56 11.65
C ASN A 27 -32.65 -39.18 10.17
N ILE A 28 -31.46 -39.35 9.61
CA ILE A 28 -31.24 -39.30 8.15
C ILE A 28 -30.97 -40.73 7.65
N PHE A 29 -31.81 -41.20 6.74
CA PHE A 29 -31.64 -42.44 6.00
C PHE A 29 -31.32 -42.11 4.53
N ASN A 30 -30.02 -42.12 4.19
CA ASN A 30 -29.52 -41.79 2.85
C ASN A 30 -29.20 -43.05 2.04
N LEU A 31 -30.12 -43.50 1.19
CA LEU A 31 -29.97 -44.73 0.40
C LEU A 31 -29.71 -44.38 -1.08
N THR A 32 -28.43 -44.35 -1.46
CA THR A 32 -27.99 -44.02 -2.85
C THR A 32 -27.14 -45.11 -3.52
N ARG A 33 -27.03 -46.29 -2.89
CA ARG A 33 -26.24 -47.43 -3.42
C ARG A 33 -26.77 -47.84 -4.80
N THR A 34 -25.92 -48.15 -5.78
CA THR A 34 -26.36 -48.62 -7.11
C THR A 34 -26.51 -50.15 -7.17
N GLY A 35 -27.06 -50.71 -8.26
CA GLY A 35 -27.22 -52.16 -8.49
C GLY A 35 -28.66 -52.69 -8.38
N THR A 36 -28.85 -54.00 -8.52
CA THR A 36 -30.18 -54.63 -8.68
C THR A 36 -30.89 -55.05 -7.39
N GLY A 37 -30.18 -55.24 -6.28
CA GLY A 37 -30.81 -55.68 -5.02
C GLY A 37 -31.74 -54.63 -4.43
N ASN A 38 -32.80 -55.02 -3.72
CA ASN A 38 -33.76 -54.09 -3.14
C ASN A 38 -33.14 -53.22 -2.04
N ARG A 39 -33.62 -51.97 -1.92
CA ARG A 39 -33.21 -51.01 -0.88
C ARG A 39 -34.44 -50.48 -0.19
N THR A 40 -34.51 -50.61 1.12
CA THR A 40 -35.62 -50.09 1.91
C THR A 40 -35.09 -49.19 3.00
N ALA A 41 -35.58 -47.95 3.11
CA ALA A 41 -35.15 -47.08 4.21
C ALA A 41 -35.64 -47.62 5.56
N LEU A 42 -36.94 -47.90 5.69
CA LEU A 42 -37.56 -48.43 6.91
C LEU A 42 -38.28 -49.77 6.65
N ALA A 43 -37.78 -50.87 7.21
CA ALA A 43 -38.45 -52.19 7.09
C ALA A 43 -39.07 -52.63 8.42
N PHE A 44 -40.40 -52.56 8.49
CA PHE A 44 -41.22 -52.95 9.63
C PHE A 44 -41.98 -54.25 9.30
N LEU A 45 -41.29 -55.39 9.35
CA LEU A 45 -41.82 -56.65 8.84
C LEU A 45 -42.77 -57.36 9.83
N THR A 46 -42.63 -57.10 11.13
CA THR A 46 -43.54 -57.62 12.16
C THR A 46 -44.64 -56.61 12.45
N THR A 47 -45.84 -56.83 11.90
CA THR A 47 -46.98 -55.88 11.97
C THR A 47 -47.59 -55.71 13.37
N THR A 48 -47.19 -56.54 14.33
CA THR A 48 -47.58 -56.45 15.74
C THR A 48 -46.59 -55.63 16.58
N SER A 49 -45.48 -55.16 16.00
CA SER A 49 -44.55 -54.24 16.68
C SER A 49 -45.15 -52.86 16.86
N THR A 50 -44.83 -52.21 17.99
CA THR A 50 -45.23 -50.83 18.27
C THR A 50 -44.03 -49.91 18.01
N ILE A 51 -44.02 -49.29 16.83
CA ILE A 51 -42.95 -48.42 16.37
C ILE A 51 -43.52 -47.00 16.26
N ILE A 52 -42.77 -46.01 16.73
CA ILE A 52 -42.99 -44.60 16.43
C ILE A 52 -41.98 -44.23 15.35
N SER A 53 -42.44 -43.72 14.22
CA SER A 53 -41.59 -43.25 13.13
C SER A 53 -42.15 -41.95 12.57
N ASP A 54 -41.44 -40.85 12.78
CA ASP A 54 -41.79 -39.53 12.22
C ASP A 54 -40.59 -38.57 12.24
N TYR A 55 -40.67 -37.42 11.57
CA TYR A 55 -39.58 -36.43 11.53
C TYR A 55 -38.23 -37.05 11.13
N ASN A 56 -38.19 -37.90 10.10
CA ASN A 56 -36.96 -38.45 9.55
C ASN A 56 -36.72 -37.88 8.14
N ASP A 57 -35.48 -37.85 7.68
CA ASP A 57 -35.16 -37.67 6.27
C ASP A 57 -34.99 -39.05 5.61
N LEU A 58 -35.89 -39.42 4.72
CA LEU A 58 -35.95 -40.71 4.03
C LEU A 58 -35.56 -40.53 2.57
N TYR A 59 -34.30 -40.17 2.33
CA TYR A 59 -33.80 -39.90 0.99
C TYR A 59 -33.36 -41.17 0.25
N LEU A 60 -33.97 -41.38 -0.92
CA LEU A 60 -33.69 -42.50 -1.81
C LEU A 60 -33.42 -42.00 -3.23
N THR A 61 -32.58 -42.72 -3.97
CA THR A 61 -32.55 -42.56 -5.43
C THR A 61 -33.82 -43.14 -6.04
N THR A 62 -34.39 -42.47 -7.05
CA THR A 62 -35.61 -42.93 -7.73
C THR A 62 -35.33 -44.10 -8.68
N ALA A 63 -35.70 -45.31 -8.28
CA ALA A 63 -35.72 -46.50 -9.13
C ALA A 63 -36.68 -47.57 -8.59
N ALA A 64 -37.03 -48.57 -9.43
CA ALA A 64 -38.07 -49.56 -9.12
C ALA A 64 -37.77 -50.45 -7.90
N ASN A 65 -36.50 -50.61 -7.53
CA ASN A 65 -36.02 -51.43 -6.41
C ASN A 65 -35.65 -50.59 -5.16
N PHE A 66 -36.18 -49.38 -5.05
CA PHE A 66 -36.06 -48.51 -3.87
C PHE A 66 -37.43 -48.34 -3.23
N TYR A 67 -37.46 -48.45 -1.89
CA TYR A 67 -38.66 -48.36 -1.09
C TYR A 67 -38.41 -47.44 0.10
N THR A 68 -39.26 -46.42 0.28
CA THR A 68 -39.25 -45.60 1.51
C THR A 68 -39.58 -46.46 2.73
N GLY A 69 -40.55 -47.35 2.60
CA GLY A 69 -40.95 -48.23 3.70
C GLY A 69 -41.41 -49.61 3.23
N THR A 70 -41.30 -50.60 4.11
CA THR A 70 -41.96 -51.90 3.99
C THR A 70 -42.73 -52.16 5.29
N TYR A 71 -44.02 -52.48 5.20
CA TYR A 71 -44.84 -52.89 6.35
C TYR A 71 -45.42 -54.28 6.12
N GLY A 72 -45.06 -55.24 6.98
CA GLY A 72 -45.34 -56.66 6.73
C GLY A 72 -44.65 -57.12 5.44
N SER A 73 -45.44 -57.51 4.44
CA SER A 73 -44.97 -57.88 3.11
C SER A 73 -45.17 -56.79 2.04
N THR A 74 -45.74 -55.64 2.40
CA THR A 74 -46.09 -54.57 1.45
C THR A 74 -44.98 -53.53 1.36
N ASN A 75 -44.53 -53.24 0.14
CA ASN A 75 -43.52 -52.22 -0.13
C ASN A 75 -44.14 -50.90 -0.58
N TYR A 76 -43.54 -49.78 -0.18
CA TYR A 76 -43.95 -48.42 -0.52
C TYR A 76 -42.77 -47.69 -1.17
N ASN A 77 -42.92 -47.30 -2.43
CA ASN A 77 -41.82 -46.80 -3.26
C ASN A 77 -41.42 -45.36 -2.92
N ALA A 78 -42.39 -44.52 -2.55
CA ALA A 78 -42.16 -43.13 -2.19
C ALA A 78 -42.70 -42.77 -0.81
N LEU A 79 -42.21 -41.65 -0.26
CA LEU A 79 -42.69 -41.11 1.01
C LEU A 79 -44.20 -40.80 1.00
N ALA A 80 -44.74 -40.39 -0.14
CA ALA A 80 -46.19 -40.18 -0.28
C ALA A 80 -47.00 -41.48 -0.10
N ASP A 81 -46.51 -42.59 -0.67
CA ASP A 81 -47.14 -43.90 -0.52
C ASP A 81 -47.02 -44.38 0.93
N TRP A 82 -45.84 -44.18 1.54
CA TRP A 82 -45.58 -44.57 2.92
C TRP A 82 -46.49 -43.84 3.92
N ARG A 83 -46.74 -42.55 3.69
CA ARG A 83 -47.65 -41.74 4.51
C ARG A 83 -49.10 -42.17 4.43
N THR A 84 -49.51 -42.71 3.29
CA THR A 84 -50.90 -43.11 3.02
C THR A 84 -51.11 -44.63 3.09
N GLY A 85 -50.07 -45.37 3.50
CA GLY A 85 -50.08 -46.83 3.60
C GLY A 85 -50.99 -47.36 4.70
N THR A 86 -50.89 -48.66 4.96
CA THR A 86 -51.71 -49.36 5.96
C THR A 86 -51.58 -48.77 7.37
N ARG A 87 -50.48 -48.05 7.64
CA ARG A 87 -50.24 -47.24 8.82
C ARG A 87 -49.74 -45.86 8.39
N SER A 88 -50.19 -44.81 9.08
CA SER A 88 -49.80 -43.42 8.80
C SER A 88 -48.46 -43.06 9.46
N TYR A 89 -47.38 -43.70 9.01
CA TYR A 89 -46.01 -43.36 9.47
C TYR A 89 -45.47 -42.10 8.78
N ASP A 90 -44.47 -41.46 9.40
CA ASP A 90 -43.61 -40.47 8.74
C ASP A 90 -44.35 -39.28 8.09
N GLN A 91 -45.37 -38.78 8.79
CA GLN A 91 -46.22 -37.69 8.30
C GLN A 91 -45.46 -36.36 8.19
N ALA A 92 -44.56 -36.07 9.13
CA ALA A 92 -43.69 -34.89 9.14
C ALA A 92 -42.28 -35.16 8.57
N SER A 93 -41.97 -36.39 8.20
CA SER A 93 -40.68 -36.75 7.56
C SER A 93 -40.49 -36.09 6.18
N VAL A 94 -39.26 -35.99 5.71
CA VAL A 94 -38.90 -35.41 4.41
C VAL A 94 -38.11 -36.41 3.57
N ALA A 95 -37.83 -36.08 2.31
CA ALA A 95 -36.99 -36.87 1.42
C ALA A 95 -36.08 -35.92 0.62
N VAL A 96 -35.05 -35.39 1.27
CA VAL A 96 -34.14 -34.37 0.76
C VAL A 96 -32.74 -34.94 0.67
N ALA A 97 -32.00 -34.68 -0.41
CA ALA A 97 -30.61 -35.11 -0.49
C ALA A 97 -29.79 -34.42 0.61
N PRO A 98 -29.16 -35.13 1.57
CA PRO A 98 -28.53 -34.48 2.73
C PRO A 98 -27.32 -33.60 2.39
N ALA A 99 -26.73 -33.81 1.21
CA ALA A 99 -25.56 -33.08 0.72
C ALA A 99 -24.41 -33.04 1.75
N PHE A 100 -24.02 -34.19 2.29
CA PHE A 100 -22.96 -34.27 3.31
C PHE A 100 -21.66 -33.57 2.86
N ALA A 101 -21.07 -32.80 3.78
CA ALA A 101 -19.80 -32.13 3.54
C ALA A 101 -18.69 -33.15 3.20
N ILE A 102 -17.74 -32.77 2.33
CA ILE A 102 -16.66 -33.67 1.91
C ILE A 102 -15.80 -34.05 3.13
N GLY A 103 -15.65 -35.36 3.37
CA GLY A 103 -14.87 -35.87 4.51
C GLY A 103 -15.59 -35.80 5.86
N SER A 104 -16.87 -35.40 5.87
CA SER A 104 -17.70 -35.29 7.07
C SER A 104 -19.08 -35.92 6.84
N TRP A 105 -19.79 -36.20 7.92
CA TRP A 105 -21.19 -36.69 7.91
C TRP A 105 -22.19 -35.59 8.32
N VAL A 106 -21.72 -34.33 8.40
CA VAL A 106 -22.58 -33.17 8.64
C VAL A 106 -23.37 -32.87 7.36
N PRO A 107 -24.71 -32.88 7.39
CA PRO A 107 -25.53 -32.51 6.23
C PRO A 107 -25.34 -31.02 5.90
N GLN A 108 -25.52 -30.64 4.64
CA GLN A 108 -25.47 -29.24 4.20
C GLN A 108 -26.78 -28.79 3.56
N ALA A 109 -27.77 -29.68 3.42
CA ALA A 109 -29.05 -29.36 2.84
C ALA A 109 -29.85 -28.42 3.76
N PRO A 110 -30.16 -27.17 3.35
CA PRO A 110 -30.82 -26.20 4.22
C PRO A 110 -32.20 -26.65 4.71
N GLN A 111 -32.89 -27.51 3.97
CA GLN A 111 -34.20 -28.04 4.33
C GLN A 111 -34.16 -29.02 5.51
N LEU A 112 -32.98 -29.49 5.91
CA LEU A 112 -32.80 -30.36 7.08
C LEU A 112 -32.50 -29.58 8.36
N ASN A 113 -32.20 -28.28 8.26
CA ASN A 113 -31.97 -27.40 9.40
C ASN A 113 -33.32 -27.04 10.04
N GLY A 114 -33.47 -27.31 11.34
CA GLY A 114 -34.68 -27.06 12.12
C GLY A 114 -35.89 -27.89 11.68
N ALA A 115 -35.69 -29.00 10.96
CA ALA A 115 -36.77 -29.83 10.45
C ALA A 115 -37.18 -30.99 11.39
N GLY A 116 -36.47 -31.16 12.51
CA GLY A 116 -36.73 -32.21 13.49
C GLY A 116 -37.77 -31.84 14.55
N GLN A 117 -38.01 -32.80 15.45
CA GLN A 117 -38.83 -32.63 16.64
C GLN A 117 -37.96 -32.51 17.89
N THR A 118 -38.25 -31.55 18.78
CA THR A 118 -37.54 -31.44 20.05
C THR A 118 -37.83 -32.63 20.96
N LEU A 119 -36.78 -33.38 21.33
CA LEU A 119 -36.86 -34.55 22.21
C LEU A 119 -36.07 -34.29 23.49
N ALA A 120 -36.75 -34.18 24.64
CA ALA A 120 -36.10 -33.89 25.92
C ALA A 120 -35.02 -34.92 26.33
N ARG A 121 -35.13 -36.16 25.83
CA ARG A 121 -34.15 -37.24 26.08
C ARG A 121 -32.87 -37.12 25.23
N VAL A 122 -32.89 -36.31 24.16
CA VAL A 122 -31.74 -36.07 23.27
C VAL A 122 -31.48 -34.56 23.20
N PRO A 123 -31.03 -33.94 24.30
CA PRO A 123 -30.82 -32.49 24.35
C PRO A 123 -29.59 -32.03 23.54
N ARG A 124 -28.69 -32.95 23.19
CA ARG A 124 -27.44 -32.65 22.52
C ARG A 124 -27.21 -33.55 21.31
N ASP A 125 -26.43 -33.06 20.36
CA ASP A 125 -26.02 -33.80 19.18
C ASP A 125 -24.77 -34.68 19.45
N ILE A 126 -24.22 -35.32 18.41
CA ILE A 126 -23.07 -36.23 18.54
C ILE A 126 -21.77 -35.52 18.96
N ASP A 127 -21.66 -34.22 18.72
CA ASP A 127 -20.53 -33.37 19.10
C ASP A 127 -20.78 -32.65 20.44
N ASN A 128 -21.82 -33.05 21.17
CA ASN A 128 -22.24 -32.49 22.46
C ASN A 128 -22.73 -31.02 22.37
N VAL A 129 -23.08 -30.55 21.18
CA VAL A 129 -23.73 -29.24 20.94
C VAL A 129 -25.18 -29.32 21.38
N LEU A 130 -25.68 -28.27 22.05
CA LEU A 130 -27.09 -28.19 22.43
C LEU A 130 -27.94 -28.12 21.15
N ARG A 131 -28.94 -28.99 21.04
CA ARG A 131 -29.83 -28.99 19.89
C ARG A 131 -30.72 -27.74 19.85
N SER A 132 -30.93 -27.21 18.65
CA SER A 132 -31.85 -26.10 18.40
C SER A 132 -33.31 -26.52 18.61
N THR A 133 -34.21 -25.53 18.58
CA THR A 133 -35.65 -25.74 18.80
C THR A 133 -36.44 -25.07 17.68
N PRO A 134 -36.97 -25.83 16.70
CA PRO A 134 -36.80 -27.28 16.47
C PRO A 134 -35.36 -27.68 16.09
N PRO A 135 -34.92 -28.92 16.37
CA PRO A 135 -33.56 -29.39 16.08
C PRO A 135 -33.36 -29.76 14.61
N ASP A 136 -32.10 -29.98 14.23
CA ASP A 136 -31.75 -30.47 12.90
C ASP A 136 -32.02 -31.97 12.75
N LEU A 137 -32.38 -32.38 11.54
CA LEU A 137 -32.49 -33.80 11.20
C LEU A 137 -31.09 -34.42 11.10
N GLY A 138 -30.90 -35.56 11.76
CA GLY A 138 -29.65 -36.30 11.79
C GLY A 138 -28.89 -36.17 13.11
N ALA A 139 -27.60 -36.51 13.04
CA ALA A 139 -26.73 -36.62 14.21
C ALA A 139 -26.07 -35.31 14.65
N TYR A 140 -26.08 -34.29 13.78
CA TYR A 140 -25.36 -33.02 13.96
C TYR A 140 -26.34 -31.85 13.89
N GLU A 141 -26.07 -30.82 14.69
CA GLU A 141 -26.56 -29.47 14.42
C GLU A 141 -25.62 -28.76 13.43
N PHE A 142 -26.16 -28.07 12.44
CA PHE A 142 -25.41 -27.43 11.36
C PHE A 142 -26.09 -26.12 10.93
N SER A 143 -25.28 -25.16 10.48
CA SER A 143 -25.82 -23.99 9.79
C SER A 143 -25.43 -24.03 8.31
N PRO A 144 -26.40 -23.99 7.38
CA PRO A 144 -26.14 -23.93 5.95
C PRO A 144 -25.69 -22.53 5.49
N ASN A 145 -25.75 -21.54 6.38
CA ASN A 145 -25.23 -20.19 6.15
C ASN A 145 -23.83 -20.10 6.77
N ASP A 146 -22.81 -19.89 5.95
CA ASP A 146 -21.41 -19.81 6.39
C ASP A 146 -20.65 -18.80 5.51
N VAL A 147 -20.05 -17.80 6.15
CA VAL A 147 -19.23 -16.78 5.53
C VAL A 147 -17.79 -16.91 6.01
N ALA A 148 -16.88 -17.24 5.12
CA ALA A 148 -15.46 -17.30 5.45
C ALA A 148 -14.76 -15.98 5.11
N LEU A 149 -13.88 -15.51 5.99
CA LEU A 149 -12.88 -14.51 5.63
C LEU A 149 -11.74 -15.17 4.86
N VAL A 150 -11.40 -14.61 3.69
CA VAL A 150 -10.31 -15.11 2.84
C VAL A 150 -9.04 -14.29 3.03
N SER A 151 -9.17 -12.96 3.03
CA SER A 151 -8.04 -12.04 3.19
C SER A 151 -8.48 -10.69 3.74
N ILE A 152 -7.52 -10.00 4.36
CA ILE A 152 -7.58 -8.56 4.61
C ILE A 152 -6.71 -7.91 3.53
N ASP A 153 -7.34 -7.20 2.60
CA ASP A 153 -6.69 -6.68 1.39
C ASP A 153 -6.13 -5.26 1.60
N ALA A 154 -6.73 -4.48 2.49
CA ALA A 154 -6.24 -3.19 2.93
C ALA A 154 -6.60 -2.93 4.40
N PRO A 155 -5.74 -2.23 5.16
CA PRO A 155 -4.51 -1.54 4.72
C PRO A 155 -3.32 -2.47 4.46
N THR A 156 -2.42 -2.06 3.55
CA THR A 156 -1.15 -2.75 3.28
C THR A 156 0.01 -2.14 4.07
N ALA A 157 1.05 -2.94 4.34
CA ALA A 157 2.28 -2.45 4.93
C ALA A 157 2.94 -1.41 4.00
N ALA A 158 3.42 -0.29 4.57
CA ALA A 158 4.07 0.84 3.89
C ALA A 158 3.19 2.06 3.49
N SER A 159 2.07 2.29 4.16
CA SER A 159 1.42 3.62 4.09
C SER A 159 1.94 4.54 5.20
N ALA A 160 1.91 5.86 4.95
CA ALA A 160 2.15 6.85 6.00
C ALA A 160 1.07 6.72 7.10
N ALA A 161 1.39 7.09 8.33
CA ALA A 161 0.37 7.25 9.36
C ALA A 161 -0.75 8.19 8.86
N GLY A 162 -2.00 7.84 9.14
CA GLY A 162 -3.15 8.53 8.56
C GLY A 162 -4.39 7.64 8.44
N THR A 163 -5.40 8.06 7.70
CA THR A 163 -6.63 7.27 7.51
C THR A 163 -6.52 6.30 6.34
N SER A 164 -6.99 5.06 6.52
CA SER A 164 -7.05 4.06 5.44
C SER A 164 -8.39 3.36 5.38
N SER A 165 -8.80 2.94 4.18
CA SER A 165 -9.97 2.07 4.00
C SER A 165 -9.67 0.65 4.48
N VAL A 166 -10.63 0.01 5.13
CA VAL A 166 -10.56 -1.43 5.45
C VAL A 166 -11.24 -2.18 4.32
N VAL A 167 -10.49 -3.04 3.64
CA VAL A 167 -10.96 -3.85 2.51
C VAL A 167 -10.65 -5.31 2.79
N VAL A 168 -11.63 -6.18 2.58
CA VAL A 168 -11.52 -7.61 2.87
C VAL A 168 -12.16 -8.44 1.78
N THR A 169 -11.65 -9.64 1.53
CA THR A 169 -12.30 -10.60 0.66
C THR A 169 -13.01 -11.65 1.51
N VAL A 170 -14.30 -11.84 1.26
CA VAL A 170 -15.12 -12.89 1.85
C VAL A 170 -15.39 -13.99 0.83
N ARG A 171 -15.73 -15.18 1.32
CA ARG A 171 -16.21 -16.31 0.54
C ARG A 171 -17.52 -16.81 1.13
N ASN A 172 -18.47 -17.17 0.26
CA ASN A 172 -19.59 -17.98 0.70
C ASN A 172 -19.12 -19.43 0.89
N ALA A 173 -18.97 -19.86 2.13
CA ALA A 173 -18.61 -21.23 2.49
C ALA A 173 -19.85 -22.11 2.77
N GLY A 174 -21.02 -21.49 2.92
CA GLY A 174 -22.31 -22.15 3.11
C GLY A 174 -22.96 -22.63 1.80
N SER A 175 -23.95 -23.51 1.95
CA SER A 175 -24.72 -24.07 0.82
C SER A 175 -25.84 -23.15 0.33
N VAL A 176 -26.21 -22.13 1.12
CA VAL A 176 -27.17 -21.08 0.75
C VAL A 176 -26.43 -19.90 0.12
N ALA A 177 -26.97 -19.32 -0.96
CA ALA A 177 -26.40 -18.10 -1.53
C ALA A 177 -26.35 -16.97 -0.48
N LEU A 178 -25.19 -16.33 -0.32
CA LEU A 178 -24.96 -15.32 0.69
C LEU A 178 -25.43 -13.96 0.17
N ALA A 179 -26.56 -13.47 0.67
CA ALA A 179 -27.14 -12.18 0.32
C ALA A 179 -26.73 -11.08 1.30
N THR A 180 -26.50 -11.42 2.58
CA THR A 180 -26.02 -10.47 3.59
C THR A 180 -24.98 -11.10 4.52
N THR A 181 -24.12 -10.28 5.10
CA THR A 181 -23.24 -10.66 6.21
C THR A 181 -22.91 -9.44 7.06
N THR A 182 -22.65 -9.64 8.35
CA THR A 182 -22.16 -8.60 9.24
C THR A 182 -20.67 -8.77 9.44
N LEU A 183 -19.88 -7.77 9.03
CA LEU A 183 -18.45 -7.74 9.29
C LEU A 183 -18.15 -6.69 10.35
N SER A 184 -17.12 -6.95 11.15
CA SER A 184 -16.58 -5.98 12.10
C SER A 184 -15.07 -5.95 12.04
N TYR A 185 -14.46 -4.82 12.39
CA TYR A 185 -13.02 -4.73 12.57
C TYR A 185 -12.65 -3.99 13.86
N THR A 186 -11.49 -4.34 14.42
CA THR A 186 -10.85 -3.64 15.54
C THR A 186 -9.39 -3.34 15.20
N LEU A 187 -8.92 -2.12 15.49
CA LEU A 187 -7.51 -1.76 15.40
C LEU A 187 -6.89 -1.74 16.80
N ASN A 188 -5.79 -2.46 17.01
CA ASN A 188 -5.02 -2.48 18.25
C ASN A 188 -5.87 -2.79 19.51
N GLY A 189 -6.89 -3.65 19.36
CA GLY A 189 -7.83 -3.97 20.44
C GLY A 189 -8.79 -2.84 20.83
N GLY A 190 -8.87 -1.77 20.03
CA GLY A 190 -9.81 -0.67 20.22
C GLY A 190 -11.27 -1.04 19.92
N PRO A 191 -12.18 -0.05 19.94
CA PRO A 191 -13.61 -0.27 19.68
C PRO A 191 -13.86 -0.90 18.31
N ALA A 192 -14.82 -1.83 18.26
CA ALA A 192 -15.20 -2.48 17.02
C ALA A 192 -16.06 -1.57 16.15
N VAL A 193 -15.69 -1.45 14.88
CA VAL A 193 -16.55 -0.87 13.83
C VAL A 193 -17.30 -2.03 13.18
N THR A 194 -18.62 -1.98 13.20
CA THR A 194 -19.48 -3.04 12.65
C THR A 194 -20.31 -2.52 11.49
N GLN A 195 -20.41 -3.30 10.43
CA GLN A 195 -21.17 -2.96 9.22
C GLN A 195 -21.87 -4.20 8.67
N VAL A 196 -23.14 -4.03 8.31
CA VAL A 196 -23.88 -5.03 7.51
C VAL A 196 -23.62 -4.78 6.04
N PHE A 197 -23.23 -5.82 5.33
CA PHE A 197 -23.03 -5.83 3.89
C PHE A 197 -24.18 -6.55 3.20
N THR A 198 -24.69 -5.94 2.13
CA THR A 198 -25.67 -6.56 1.22
C THR A 198 -24.98 -6.86 -0.11
N LEU A 199 -25.11 -8.10 -0.58
CA LEU A 199 -24.44 -8.65 -1.75
C LEU A 199 -25.46 -8.78 -2.88
N THR A 200 -25.28 -8.00 -3.95
CA THR A 200 -26.18 -7.98 -5.11
C THR A 200 -25.37 -8.13 -6.40
N PRO A 201 -25.45 -9.27 -7.11
CA PRO A 201 -26.22 -10.47 -6.76
C PRO A 201 -25.68 -11.18 -5.51
N ALA A 202 -26.51 -12.01 -4.87
CA ALA A 202 -26.08 -12.84 -3.75
C ALA A 202 -24.91 -13.75 -4.19
N LEU A 203 -23.93 -13.92 -3.30
CA LEU A 203 -22.71 -14.65 -3.58
C LEU A 203 -22.99 -16.16 -3.60
N ALA A 204 -22.80 -16.79 -4.75
CA ALA A 204 -23.01 -18.24 -4.91
C ALA A 204 -22.04 -19.06 -4.06
N LEU A 205 -22.36 -20.34 -3.82
CA LEU A 205 -21.48 -21.27 -3.10
C LEU A 205 -20.05 -21.21 -3.64
N ALA A 206 -19.08 -21.14 -2.72
CA ALA A 206 -17.65 -21.05 -2.96
C ALA A 206 -17.15 -19.80 -3.68
N ALA A 207 -18.03 -18.91 -4.17
CA ALA A 207 -17.64 -17.65 -4.78
C ALA A 207 -17.08 -16.67 -3.74
N THR A 208 -16.24 -15.74 -4.20
CA THR A 208 -15.58 -14.72 -3.38
C THR A 208 -15.99 -13.32 -3.81
N GLN A 209 -16.03 -12.38 -2.88
CA GLN A 209 -16.24 -10.96 -3.16
C GLN A 209 -15.39 -10.08 -2.25
N GLN A 210 -14.80 -9.04 -2.82
CA GLN A 210 -14.14 -7.99 -2.06
C GLN A 210 -15.17 -6.98 -1.54
N LEU A 211 -15.05 -6.62 -0.27
CA LEU A 211 -15.93 -5.71 0.46
C LEU A 211 -15.11 -4.60 1.12
N THR A 212 -15.60 -3.37 1.03
CA THR A 212 -14.95 -2.18 1.59
C THR A 212 -15.84 -1.58 2.67
N PHE A 213 -15.30 -1.41 3.88
CA PHE A 213 -16.01 -0.70 4.95
C PHE A 213 -16.21 0.77 4.59
N ALA A 214 -17.38 1.31 4.91
CA ALA A 214 -17.69 2.72 4.70
C ALA A 214 -16.91 3.63 5.66
N THR A 215 -16.60 3.13 6.86
CA THR A 215 -15.81 3.86 7.86
C THR A 215 -14.34 3.49 7.73
N SER A 216 -13.51 4.47 7.38
CA SER A 216 -12.07 4.34 7.37
C SER A 216 -11.49 4.25 8.80
N VAL A 217 -10.29 3.71 8.91
CA VAL A 217 -9.58 3.55 10.18
C VAL A 217 -8.38 4.50 10.24
N GLY A 218 -8.18 5.16 11.38
CA GLY A 218 -6.98 5.95 11.65
C GLY A 218 -5.83 5.05 12.07
N LEU A 219 -4.76 5.03 11.27
CA LEU A 219 -3.57 4.22 11.48
C LEU A 219 -2.45 5.05 12.12
N PRO A 220 -2.15 4.86 13.41
CA PRO A 220 -1.02 5.52 14.05
C PRO A 220 0.31 4.97 13.51
N ALA A 221 1.37 5.74 13.70
CA ALA A 221 2.74 5.28 13.41
C ALA A 221 3.12 4.09 14.32
N GLY A 222 3.98 3.22 13.80
CA GLY A 222 4.42 2.00 14.48
C GLY A 222 3.63 0.76 14.05
N THR A 223 3.74 -0.29 14.86
CA THR A 223 3.09 -1.59 14.59
C THR A 223 1.61 -1.53 14.95
N ASN A 224 0.79 -1.91 13.97
CA ASN A 224 -0.66 -1.97 14.08
C ASN A 224 -1.13 -3.41 13.87
N THR A 225 -2.16 -3.81 14.61
CA THR A 225 -2.85 -5.08 14.46
C THR A 225 -4.31 -4.82 14.12
N LEU A 226 -4.74 -5.29 12.96
CA LEU A 226 -6.12 -5.22 12.51
C LEU A 226 -6.73 -6.61 12.58
N THR A 227 -7.80 -6.75 13.35
CA THR A 227 -8.59 -7.98 13.43
C THR A 227 -9.93 -7.71 12.78
N VAL A 228 -10.34 -8.59 11.87
CA VAL A 228 -11.65 -8.57 11.21
C VAL A 228 -12.40 -9.84 11.60
N MET A 229 -13.69 -9.69 11.88
CA MET A 229 -14.58 -10.80 12.20
C MET A 229 -15.83 -10.75 11.30
N ALA A 230 -16.19 -11.88 10.71
CA ALA A 230 -17.44 -12.11 10.00
C ALA A 230 -18.48 -12.79 10.89
N SER A 231 -19.76 -12.49 10.66
CA SER A 231 -20.87 -13.05 11.41
C SER A 231 -22.20 -12.88 10.67
N LEU A 232 -23.22 -13.57 11.18
CA LEU A 232 -24.61 -13.43 10.74
C LEU A 232 -24.82 -13.53 9.21
N PRO A 233 -24.26 -14.56 8.52
CA PRO A 233 -24.55 -14.79 7.11
C PRO A 233 -26.07 -14.96 6.92
N ASN A 234 -26.67 -14.16 6.03
CA ASN A 234 -28.11 -14.08 5.82
C ASN A 234 -28.93 -13.80 7.11
N GLY A 235 -28.31 -13.16 8.10
CA GLY A 235 -28.93 -12.91 9.41
C GLY A 235 -29.04 -14.15 10.31
N GLN A 236 -28.43 -15.27 9.93
CA GLN A 236 -28.45 -16.54 10.66
C GLN A 236 -27.10 -16.82 11.33
N PRO A 237 -27.05 -17.67 12.38
CA PRO A 237 -25.78 -18.13 12.94
C PRO A 237 -24.85 -18.70 11.87
N ASP A 238 -23.56 -18.41 11.99
CA ASP A 238 -22.55 -18.88 11.05
C ASP A 238 -22.21 -20.36 11.27
N GLY A 239 -22.07 -21.12 10.18
CA GLY A 239 -21.86 -22.57 10.21
C GLY A 239 -20.45 -23.03 10.54
N ASN A 240 -19.45 -22.17 10.48
CA ASN A 240 -18.09 -22.53 10.84
C ASN A 240 -17.34 -21.37 11.53
N PRO A 241 -17.53 -21.18 12.85
CA PRO A 241 -16.87 -20.11 13.60
C PRO A 241 -15.34 -20.02 13.46
N ALA A 242 -14.66 -21.11 13.07
CA ALA A 242 -13.21 -21.13 12.92
C ALA A 242 -12.70 -20.36 11.69
N ASN A 243 -13.55 -20.07 10.69
CA ASN A 243 -13.18 -19.32 9.48
C ASN A 243 -13.60 -17.84 9.54
N ASN A 244 -14.19 -17.39 10.66
CA ASN A 244 -14.80 -16.08 10.79
C ASN A 244 -13.83 -14.98 11.18
N THR A 245 -12.59 -15.29 11.57
CA THR A 245 -11.64 -14.28 12.09
C THR A 245 -10.33 -14.29 11.32
N LEU A 246 -9.91 -13.11 10.85
CA LEU A 246 -8.56 -12.88 10.35
C LEU A 246 -7.92 -11.75 11.14
N THR A 247 -6.61 -11.87 11.37
CA THR A 247 -5.79 -10.83 11.99
C THR A 247 -4.55 -10.61 11.15
N VAL A 248 -4.24 -9.34 10.88
CA VAL A 248 -3.00 -8.93 10.22
C VAL A 248 -2.26 -7.92 11.07
N THR A 249 -0.93 -8.02 11.05
CA THR A 249 -0.03 -7.05 11.69
C THR A 249 0.81 -6.37 10.62
N PHE A 250 0.84 -5.05 10.63
CA PHE A 250 1.58 -4.23 9.68
C PHE A 250 2.17 -3.00 10.39
N ALA A 251 3.21 -2.40 9.81
CA ALA A 251 3.85 -1.23 10.37
C ALA A 251 3.59 0.00 9.50
N GLN A 252 3.31 1.13 10.15
CA GLN A 252 3.18 2.44 9.52
C GLN A 252 4.39 3.29 9.89
N ALA A 253 4.98 3.94 8.89
CA ALA A 253 6.04 4.91 9.14
C ALA A 253 5.48 6.16 9.81
N ALA A 254 6.25 6.73 10.75
CA ALA A 254 5.95 8.06 11.28
C ALA A 254 6.13 9.13 10.21
N LEU A 255 5.33 10.19 10.25
CA LEU A 255 5.54 11.37 9.41
C LEU A 255 6.91 11.98 9.74
N PRO A 256 7.76 12.29 8.74
CA PRO A 256 8.98 13.04 8.97
C PRO A 256 8.68 14.40 9.63
N ALA A 257 9.59 14.88 10.49
CA ALA A 257 9.41 16.18 11.14
C ALA A 257 9.29 17.34 10.12
N ASN A 258 9.84 17.15 8.92
CA ASN A 258 9.82 18.09 7.82
C ASN A 258 8.87 17.67 6.68
N ASP A 259 7.78 16.97 7.00
CA ASP A 259 6.75 16.57 6.02
C ASP A 259 6.02 17.78 5.39
N GLU A 260 5.93 18.90 6.12
CA GLU A 260 5.30 20.14 5.65
C GLU A 260 6.28 21.33 5.70
N PRO A 261 6.07 22.41 4.92
CA PRO A 261 7.01 23.53 4.84
C PRO A 261 7.29 24.23 6.18
N CYS A 262 6.37 24.18 7.14
CA CYS A 262 6.61 24.76 8.47
C CYS A 262 7.60 23.93 9.32
N GLY A 263 7.77 22.65 9.02
CA GLY A 263 8.79 21.78 9.61
C GLY A 263 10.10 21.74 8.81
N ALA A 264 10.23 22.56 7.76
CA ALA A 264 11.34 22.47 6.81
C ALA A 264 12.71 22.67 7.48
N ILE A 265 13.64 21.76 7.19
CA ILE A 265 14.98 21.77 7.77
C ILE A 265 15.88 22.75 7.00
N ALA A 266 16.60 23.62 7.70
CA ALA A 266 17.54 24.54 7.05
C ALA A 266 18.75 23.78 6.49
N LEU A 267 18.99 23.94 5.19
CA LEU A 267 20.17 23.39 4.52
C LEU A 267 21.42 24.17 4.90
N THR A 268 22.52 23.43 4.98
CA THR A 268 23.86 24.00 5.13
C THR A 268 24.73 23.54 3.95
N THR A 269 25.97 24.02 3.92
CA THR A 269 26.98 23.58 2.95
C THR A 269 27.43 22.14 3.19
N SER A 270 27.19 21.58 4.39
CA SER A 270 27.49 20.18 4.69
C SER A 270 26.30 19.30 4.31
N PRO A 271 26.53 18.13 3.67
CA PRO A 271 25.48 17.16 3.37
C PRO A 271 24.72 16.71 4.61
N LEU A 272 23.40 16.85 4.56
CA LEU A 272 22.45 16.31 5.53
C LEU A 272 21.88 14.99 5.01
N THR A 273 21.73 14.01 5.89
CA THR A 273 20.96 12.78 5.57
C THR A 273 19.51 12.99 5.97
N SER A 274 18.59 12.72 5.06
CA SER A 274 17.14 12.82 5.27
C SER A 274 16.42 11.61 4.68
N THR A 275 15.11 11.50 4.88
CA THR A 275 14.27 10.47 4.30
C THR A 275 12.89 11.00 3.94
N ASN A 276 12.26 10.43 2.91
CA ASN A 276 10.84 10.63 2.60
C ASN A 276 9.97 9.42 3.02
N VAL A 277 10.52 8.50 3.82
CA VAL A 277 9.76 7.39 4.39
C VAL A 277 8.69 7.95 5.34
N GLY A 278 7.44 7.57 5.11
CA GLY A 278 6.30 8.09 5.86
C GLY A 278 5.82 9.47 5.41
N ALA A 279 6.46 10.11 4.43
CA ALA A 279 6.05 11.42 3.97
C ALA A 279 4.72 11.40 3.19
N THR A 280 4.01 12.53 3.24
CA THR A 280 2.71 12.75 2.59
C THR A 280 2.79 13.82 1.50
N THR A 281 1.69 14.00 0.76
CA THR A 281 1.60 15.03 -0.27
C THR A 281 1.20 16.35 0.36
N SER A 282 2.07 17.35 0.30
CA SER A 282 1.74 18.68 0.79
C SER A 282 0.75 19.39 -0.10
N ALA A 283 -0.26 19.99 0.51
CA ALA A 283 -1.40 20.62 -0.17
C ALA A 283 -1.47 22.15 0.03
N GLN A 284 -0.32 22.79 0.30
CA GLN A 284 -0.28 24.24 0.52
C GLN A 284 -0.71 25.01 -0.74
N PRO A 285 -1.37 26.18 -0.60
CA PRO A 285 -1.82 26.98 -1.73
C PRO A 285 -0.69 27.33 -2.71
N GLY A 286 -0.96 27.26 -4.02
CA GLY A 286 0.02 27.59 -5.07
C GLY A 286 0.91 26.43 -5.52
N ILE A 287 0.92 25.31 -4.80
CA ILE A 287 1.57 24.07 -5.27
C ILE A 287 0.73 23.49 -6.41
N VAL A 288 1.30 23.46 -7.62
CA VAL A 288 0.68 22.87 -8.81
C VAL A 288 1.37 21.55 -9.15
N LEU A 289 0.57 20.51 -9.37
CA LEU A 289 1.00 19.16 -9.71
C LEU A 289 0.21 18.65 -10.94
N PRO A 290 0.81 17.84 -11.83
CA PRO A 290 2.22 17.47 -11.86
C PRO A 290 3.12 18.67 -12.20
N ALA A 291 4.32 18.71 -11.62
CA ALA A 291 5.30 19.77 -11.90
C ALA A 291 6.21 19.35 -13.06
N CYS A 292 7.53 19.24 -12.84
CA CYS A 292 8.50 18.76 -13.82
C CYS A 292 8.78 17.24 -13.72
N SER A 293 7.86 16.48 -13.11
CA SER A 293 7.82 15.02 -13.16
C SER A 293 6.37 14.54 -13.25
N PRO A 294 6.12 13.25 -13.56
CA PRO A 294 4.77 12.68 -13.63
C PRO A 294 4.03 12.58 -12.28
N ALA A 295 4.65 12.94 -11.15
CA ALA A 295 4.05 12.80 -9.83
C ALA A 295 2.88 13.77 -9.63
N THR A 296 1.68 13.22 -9.37
CA THR A 296 0.46 13.97 -9.02
C THR A 296 0.17 13.99 -7.53
N ALA A 297 0.86 13.14 -6.75
CA ALA A 297 0.79 13.05 -5.30
C ALA A 297 2.19 12.69 -4.74
N PRO A 298 3.20 13.56 -4.91
CA PRO A 298 4.55 13.33 -4.42
C PRO A 298 4.59 13.28 -2.89
N ARG A 299 5.41 12.37 -2.33
CA ARG A 299 5.67 12.28 -0.88
C ARG A 299 6.79 13.25 -0.52
N ASP A 300 6.40 14.44 -0.09
CA ASP A 300 7.26 15.60 0.04
C ASP A 300 7.93 15.67 1.40
N VAL A 301 9.23 15.93 1.41
CA VAL A 301 9.91 16.46 2.58
C VAL A 301 10.56 17.79 2.25
N TRP A 302 10.53 18.70 3.22
CA TRP A 302 10.80 20.10 3.01
C TRP A 302 12.11 20.55 3.66
N PHE A 303 12.78 21.46 2.96
CA PHE A 303 13.97 22.13 3.43
C PHE A 303 13.89 23.62 3.15
N THR A 304 14.73 24.42 3.80
CA THR A 304 14.90 25.83 3.49
C THR A 304 16.34 26.16 3.22
N PHE A 305 16.59 27.19 2.41
CA PHE A 305 17.90 27.82 2.33
C PHE A 305 17.74 29.32 2.13
N THR A 306 18.81 30.07 2.41
CA THR A 306 18.86 31.52 2.19
C THR A 306 20.14 31.81 1.38
N PRO A 307 20.03 32.09 0.07
CA PRO A 307 21.18 32.27 -0.79
C PRO A 307 21.89 33.58 -0.44
N SER A 308 23.22 33.58 -0.56
CA SER A 308 24.04 34.79 -0.42
C SER A 308 24.20 35.58 -1.73
N GLY A 309 23.73 35.03 -2.85
CA GLY A 309 23.81 35.61 -4.18
C GLY A 309 22.57 35.30 -5.02
N THR A 310 22.68 35.46 -6.34
CA THR A 310 21.56 35.22 -7.27
C THR A 310 21.41 33.77 -7.71
N SER A 311 22.29 32.89 -7.23
CA SER A 311 22.22 31.44 -7.48
C SER A 311 22.68 30.60 -6.29
N THR A 312 22.29 29.34 -6.29
CA THR A 312 22.70 28.30 -5.33
C THR A 312 22.77 26.96 -6.04
N THR A 313 23.68 26.10 -5.61
CA THR A 313 23.75 24.70 -6.04
C THR A 313 23.15 23.80 -4.98
N LEU A 314 22.22 22.95 -5.38
CA LEU A 314 21.68 21.86 -4.56
C LEU A 314 22.30 20.54 -5.01
N ALA A 315 22.91 19.79 -4.10
CA ALA A 315 23.43 18.46 -4.40
C ALA A 315 22.59 17.40 -3.71
N PHE A 316 22.35 16.28 -4.40
CA PHE A 316 21.52 15.18 -3.92
C PHE A 316 22.25 13.85 -4.09
N THR A 317 21.95 12.89 -3.21
CA THR A 317 22.37 11.49 -3.34
C THR A 317 21.21 10.57 -3.00
N GLY A 318 21.15 9.38 -3.59
CA GLY A 318 20.07 8.41 -3.34
C GLY A 318 18.84 8.61 -4.24
N ALA A 319 18.22 7.50 -4.62
CA ALA A 319 17.11 7.48 -5.58
C ALA A 319 15.76 7.97 -5.03
N ALA A 320 15.66 8.13 -3.70
CA ALA A 320 14.45 8.66 -3.07
C ALA A 320 14.22 10.16 -3.35
N ALA A 321 15.24 10.88 -3.81
CA ALA A 321 15.17 12.27 -4.25
C ALA A 321 15.16 12.35 -5.79
N GLY A 322 14.01 12.05 -6.40
CA GLY A 322 13.81 12.02 -7.86
C GLY A 322 13.08 13.25 -8.43
N LEU A 323 12.43 14.06 -7.58
CA LEU A 323 11.81 15.35 -7.93
C LEU A 323 12.23 16.40 -6.90
N VAL A 324 12.68 17.55 -7.39
CA VAL A 324 13.07 18.71 -6.58
C VAL A 324 12.34 19.94 -7.09
N ARG A 325 11.62 20.61 -6.19
CA ARG A 325 10.92 21.86 -6.48
C ARG A 325 11.36 22.93 -5.49
N VAL A 326 11.64 24.13 -5.98
CA VAL A 326 12.00 25.28 -5.15
C VAL A 326 10.91 26.33 -5.26
N PHE A 327 10.48 26.85 -4.12
CA PHE A 327 9.41 27.81 -4.01
C PHE A 327 9.86 29.06 -3.26
N SER A 328 9.36 30.21 -3.68
CA SER A 328 9.23 31.39 -2.81
C SER A 328 7.83 31.39 -2.18
N SER A 329 7.76 31.75 -0.90
CA SER A 329 6.49 31.93 -0.20
C SER A 329 6.67 32.92 0.96
N PRO A 330 5.71 33.82 1.22
CA PRO A 330 5.79 34.75 2.34
C PRO A 330 5.60 34.07 3.71
N SER A 331 5.02 32.87 3.75
CA SER A 331 4.85 32.10 4.99
C SER A 331 4.88 30.60 4.72
N CYS A 332 5.10 29.81 5.76
CA CYS A 332 5.16 28.35 5.64
C CYS A 332 3.77 27.68 5.57
N SER A 333 2.67 28.38 5.88
CA SER A 333 1.31 27.80 6.00
C SER A 333 0.15 28.63 5.44
N ALA A 334 0.30 29.95 5.31
CA ALA A 334 -0.81 30.87 4.98
C ALA A 334 -0.58 31.67 3.68
N GLY A 335 0.50 31.38 2.94
CA GLY A 335 0.91 32.09 1.73
C GLY A 335 0.95 31.18 0.51
N SER A 336 0.76 31.75 -0.68
CA SER A 336 0.88 31.01 -1.94
C SER A 336 2.35 30.66 -2.21
N PHE A 337 2.62 29.38 -2.40
CA PHE A 337 3.91 28.86 -2.86
C PHE A 337 4.04 29.13 -4.36
N THR A 338 5.01 29.95 -4.73
CA THR A 338 5.32 30.23 -6.14
C THR A 338 6.56 29.44 -6.55
N GLN A 339 6.41 28.51 -7.48
CA GLN A 339 7.52 27.69 -7.94
C GLN A 339 8.51 28.55 -8.73
N VAL A 340 9.76 28.61 -8.28
CA VAL A 340 10.84 29.35 -8.95
C VAL A 340 11.82 28.43 -9.68
N PHE A 341 11.84 27.15 -9.32
CA PHE A 341 12.67 26.14 -9.98
C PHE A 341 12.07 24.74 -9.82
N CYS A 342 12.32 23.88 -10.80
CA CYS A 342 11.94 22.48 -10.75
C CYS A 342 12.95 21.64 -11.55
N ALA A 343 13.36 20.50 -11.00
CA ALA A 343 14.13 19.49 -11.70
C ALA A 343 13.68 18.07 -11.31
N SER A 344 13.91 17.10 -12.20
CA SER A 344 13.65 15.69 -11.93
C SER A 344 14.82 14.82 -12.37
N SER A 345 14.95 13.63 -11.80
CA SER A 345 16.02 12.65 -12.10
C SER A 345 15.83 11.94 -13.46
N GLY A 346 14.71 12.20 -14.14
CA GLY A 346 14.41 11.71 -15.48
C GLY A 346 13.73 10.33 -15.56
N ALA A 347 13.71 9.54 -14.48
CA ALA A 347 13.02 8.24 -14.42
C ALA A 347 12.66 7.84 -12.98
N SER A 348 11.74 6.89 -12.86
CA SER A 348 11.36 6.31 -11.56
C SER A 348 12.53 5.61 -10.88
N ASN A 349 12.67 5.81 -9.57
CA ASN A 349 13.67 5.16 -8.73
C ASN A 349 15.13 5.43 -9.17
N THR A 350 15.42 6.62 -9.74
CA THR A 350 16.78 7.04 -10.09
C THR A 350 17.22 8.28 -9.31
N ALA A 351 18.52 8.38 -9.04
CA ALA A 351 19.12 9.54 -8.38
C ALA A 351 19.56 10.60 -9.41
N PHE A 352 19.64 11.86 -8.98
CA PHE A 352 20.33 12.91 -9.76
C PHE A 352 21.82 12.55 -9.94
N THR A 353 22.33 12.76 -11.16
CA THR A 353 23.73 12.46 -11.51
C THR A 353 24.67 13.65 -11.39
N ALA A 354 24.13 14.86 -11.23
CA ALA A 354 24.89 16.10 -11.06
C ALA A 354 24.15 17.07 -10.11
N PRO A 355 24.88 17.96 -9.42
CA PRO A 355 24.27 19.03 -8.65
C PRO A 355 23.41 19.96 -9.52
N LEU A 356 22.34 20.49 -8.94
CA LEU A 356 21.36 21.36 -9.60
C LEU A 356 21.68 22.82 -9.35
N SER A 357 21.82 23.62 -10.41
CA SER A 357 22.00 25.07 -10.31
C SER A 357 20.65 25.78 -10.33
N VAL A 358 20.33 26.44 -9.22
CA VAL A 358 19.11 27.26 -9.07
C VAL A 358 19.51 28.72 -9.22
N ALA A 359 19.05 29.36 -10.30
CA ALA A 359 19.35 30.77 -10.61
C ALA A 359 18.12 31.67 -10.41
N GLY A 360 18.29 32.99 -10.57
CA GLY A 360 17.20 33.96 -10.44
C GLY A 360 16.75 34.19 -8.99
N LEU A 361 17.62 33.91 -8.03
CA LEU A 361 17.35 34.05 -6.62
C LEU A 361 17.63 35.48 -6.13
N VAL A 362 16.97 35.89 -5.06
CA VAL A 362 17.26 37.14 -4.37
C VAL A 362 18.08 36.83 -3.12
N ALA A 363 19.27 37.42 -3.02
CA ALA A 363 20.15 37.24 -1.87
C ALA A 363 19.44 37.64 -0.56
N GLY A 364 19.57 36.83 0.48
CA GLY A 364 18.92 37.05 1.78
C GLY A 364 17.45 36.61 1.86
N THR A 365 16.81 36.24 0.74
CA THR A 365 15.43 35.73 0.74
C THR A 365 15.39 34.25 1.08
N ARG A 366 14.50 33.84 2.00
CA ARG A 366 14.30 32.42 2.30
C ARG A 366 13.52 31.72 1.17
N TYR A 367 14.03 30.59 0.72
CA TYR A 367 13.35 29.70 -0.22
C TYR A 367 13.05 28.34 0.43
N TYR A 368 12.00 27.69 -0.03
CA TYR A 368 11.60 26.35 0.38
C TYR A 368 11.92 25.34 -0.72
N VAL A 369 12.42 24.16 -0.35
CA VAL A 369 12.75 23.06 -1.26
C VAL A 369 11.90 21.86 -0.88
N ALA A 370 11.01 21.43 -1.78
CA ALA A 370 10.29 20.18 -1.65
C ALA A 370 11.05 19.10 -2.42
N VAL A 371 11.25 17.95 -1.77
CA VAL A 371 11.97 16.80 -2.32
C VAL A 371 11.11 15.55 -2.20
N SER A 372 10.94 14.82 -3.31
CA SER A 372 10.18 13.57 -3.37
C SER A 372 10.77 12.60 -4.39
N GLY A 373 10.18 11.41 -4.55
CA GLY A 373 10.46 10.52 -5.69
C GLY A 373 10.02 11.12 -7.03
N TYR A 374 10.48 10.54 -8.14
CA TYR A 374 10.15 11.00 -9.50
C TYR A 374 8.67 10.76 -9.84
N GLY A 375 8.14 9.59 -9.51
CA GLY A 375 6.72 9.23 -9.64
C GLY A 375 6.03 8.94 -8.30
N ASN A 376 4.69 8.84 -8.30
CA ASN A 376 3.90 8.57 -7.08
C ASN A 376 4.21 7.20 -6.43
N ALA A 377 4.63 6.23 -7.26
CA ALA A 377 4.92 4.86 -6.86
C ALA A 377 6.41 4.58 -6.66
N ASP A 378 7.25 5.62 -6.71
CA ASP A 378 8.68 5.48 -6.44
C ASP A 378 8.91 5.02 -4.99
N ALA A 379 9.94 4.21 -4.81
CA ALA A 379 10.35 3.72 -3.51
C ALA A 379 10.78 4.89 -2.62
N THR A 380 10.20 4.96 -1.41
CA THR A 380 10.69 5.86 -0.37
C THR A 380 11.99 5.34 0.23
N GLY A 381 12.80 6.23 0.77
CA GLY A 381 14.09 5.85 1.35
C GLY A 381 14.88 7.04 1.88
N THR A 382 16.13 6.77 2.24
CA THR A 382 17.09 7.81 2.67
C THR A 382 17.77 8.46 1.47
N PHE A 383 18.07 9.74 1.59
CA PHE A 383 18.82 10.51 0.60
C PHE A 383 19.69 11.57 1.29
N GLY A 384 20.74 12.02 0.62
CA GLY A 384 21.57 13.15 1.06
C GLY A 384 21.18 14.43 0.34
N ILE A 385 21.24 15.58 1.03
CA ILE A 385 21.01 16.92 0.45
C ILE A 385 21.95 17.97 1.05
N SER A 386 22.45 18.89 0.22
CA SER A 386 23.20 20.09 0.66
C SER A 386 22.91 21.29 -0.23
N ALA A 387 23.11 22.50 0.31
CA ALA A 387 23.04 23.75 -0.45
C ALA A 387 24.37 24.52 -0.34
N THR A 388 24.97 24.83 -1.48
CA THR A 388 26.22 25.60 -1.55
C THR A 388 26.04 26.80 -2.45
N ALA A 389 26.40 28.00 -1.97
CA ALA A 389 26.44 29.18 -2.81
C ALA A 389 27.54 29.03 -3.86
N LEU A 390 27.24 29.34 -5.13
CA LEU A 390 28.32 29.68 -6.06
C LEU A 390 28.88 31.01 -5.58
N LEU A 391 30.11 30.99 -5.05
CA LEU A 391 30.96 32.16 -5.16
C LEU A 391 31.07 32.42 -6.66
N ALA A 392 30.62 33.60 -7.11
CA ALA A 392 30.78 33.99 -8.50
C ALA A 392 32.24 33.75 -8.88
N THR A 393 32.50 32.74 -9.71
CA THR A 393 33.76 32.69 -10.44
C THR A 393 33.67 33.87 -11.38
N HIS A 394 34.26 35.01 -10.98
CA HIS A 394 34.62 36.02 -11.95
C HIS A 394 35.43 35.27 -13.01
N THR A 395 34.83 35.07 -14.17
CA THR A 395 35.56 34.69 -15.36
C THR A 395 36.59 35.79 -15.54
N SER A 396 37.81 35.54 -15.09
CA SER A 396 38.93 36.43 -15.35
C SER A 396 39.08 36.45 -16.86
N ALA A 397 38.52 37.46 -17.53
CA ALA A 397 38.88 37.79 -18.88
C ALA A 397 40.41 37.82 -18.90
N SER A 398 41.01 36.94 -19.72
CA SER A 398 42.44 36.63 -19.69
C SER A 398 43.27 37.91 -19.51
N ALA A 399 43.97 38.05 -18.38
CA ALA A 399 44.78 39.22 -18.05
C ALA A 399 45.74 39.62 -19.20
N THR A 400 46.07 38.65 -20.07
CA THR A 400 46.89 38.74 -21.29
C THR A 400 46.35 39.69 -22.35
N ALA A 401 45.04 39.90 -22.43
CA ALA A 401 44.43 40.84 -23.37
C ALA A 401 44.32 42.27 -22.81
N ALA A 402 44.27 42.42 -21.49
CA ALA A 402 44.00 43.70 -20.82
C ALA A 402 45.26 44.60 -20.68
N LEU A 403 46.45 44.00 -20.59
CA LEU A 403 47.74 44.70 -20.56
C LEU A 403 48.76 44.01 -21.47
N GLN A 404 49.10 44.67 -22.58
CA GLN A 404 50.19 44.28 -23.48
C GLN A 404 51.39 45.22 -23.26
N VAL A 405 52.60 44.67 -23.32
CA VAL A 405 53.85 45.41 -23.10
C VAL A 405 54.81 45.10 -24.25
N TYR A 406 55.23 46.10 -25.01
CA TYR A 406 56.14 45.92 -26.15
C TYR A 406 57.12 47.08 -26.36
N PRO A 407 58.34 46.83 -26.87
CA PRO A 407 58.92 45.50 -27.04
C PRO A 407 59.25 44.87 -25.68
N ASN A 408 59.09 43.56 -25.55
CA ASN A 408 59.50 42.81 -24.37
C ASN A 408 60.10 41.48 -24.86
N PRO A 409 61.44 41.30 -24.86
CA PRO A 409 62.45 42.15 -24.22
C PRO A 409 62.62 43.57 -24.81
N SER A 410 63.03 44.56 -24.01
CA SER A 410 63.32 45.94 -24.43
C SER A 410 64.80 46.29 -24.25
N ALA A 411 65.42 46.83 -25.31
CA ALA A 411 66.79 47.36 -25.31
C ALA A 411 66.85 48.88 -25.59
N THR A 412 65.69 49.54 -25.76
CA THR A 412 65.60 50.93 -26.25
C THR A 412 65.44 51.96 -25.13
N GLY A 413 65.40 51.52 -23.87
CA GLY A 413 65.14 52.39 -22.72
C GLY A 413 63.68 52.85 -22.60
N GLN A 414 62.76 52.24 -23.35
CA GLN A 414 61.32 52.53 -23.33
C GLN A 414 60.49 51.24 -23.46
N LEU A 415 59.30 51.25 -22.85
CA LEU A 415 58.26 50.22 -23.00
C LEU A 415 56.94 50.89 -23.38
N THR A 416 56.23 50.34 -24.35
CA THR A 416 54.84 50.73 -24.63
C THR A 416 53.90 49.85 -23.83
N LEU A 417 53.03 50.47 -23.03
CA LEU A 417 51.96 49.82 -22.29
C LEU A 417 50.65 50.04 -23.03
N ARG A 418 50.02 48.96 -23.52
CA ARG A 418 48.69 49.01 -24.13
C ARG A 418 47.66 48.43 -23.16
N LEU A 419 46.81 49.31 -22.67
CA LEU A 419 45.77 49.15 -21.66
C LEU A 419 44.42 49.08 -22.36
N ALA A 420 43.95 47.88 -22.69
CA ALA A 420 42.74 47.72 -23.51
C ALA A 420 41.48 48.18 -22.77
N THR A 421 41.01 47.41 -21.78
CA THR A 421 39.82 47.71 -20.98
C THR A 421 40.13 48.53 -19.71
N LEU A 422 41.40 48.92 -19.54
CA LEU A 422 41.94 49.56 -18.33
C LEU A 422 42.34 51.02 -18.53
N ALA A 423 41.89 51.66 -19.62
CA ALA A 423 42.14 53.08 -19.85
C ALA A 423 41.48 53.92 -18.73
N GLY A 424 42.28 54.74 -18.05
CA GLY A 424 41.84 55.52 -16.89
C GLY A 424 43.00 56.03 -16.05
N PRO A 425 42.74 56.90 -15.05
CA PRO A 425 43.77 57.35 -14.12
C PRO A 425 44.29 56.16 -13.29
N GLY A 426 45.62 56.07 -13.16
CA GLY A 426 46.27 54.94 -12.51
C GLY A 426 47.75 55.13 -12.27
N THR A 427 48.46 54.05 -11.95
CA THR A 427 49.93 54.02 -11.79
C THR A 427 50.52 52.79 -12.46
N ALA A 428 51.69 52.96 -13.08
CA ALA A 428 52.53 51.88 -13.56
C ALA A 428 53.85 51.87 -12.78
N GLU A 429 54.26 50.70 -12.30
CA GLU A 429 55.45 50.51 -11.48
C GLU A 429 56.30 49.36 -12.01
N LEU A 430 57.61 49.54 -12.10
CA LEU A 430 58.56 48.44 -12.32
C LEU A 430 59.19 48.05 -10.99
N LEU A 431 59.11 46.76 -10.68
CA LEU A 431 59.71 46.16 -9.50
C LEU A 431 60.91 45.31 -9.92
N ASN A 432 62.04 45.45 -9.23
CA ASN A 432 63.20 44.59 -9.43
C ASN A 432 62.98 43.18 -8.84
N ALA A 433 63.97 42.29 -8.96
CA ALA A 433 63.90 40.92 -8.44
C ALA A 433 63.70 40.84 -6.91
N LEU A 434 64.00 41.91 -6.16
CA LEU A 434 63.78 42.01 -4.71
C LEU A 434 62.38 42.58 -4.37
N GLY A 435 61.54 42.86 -5.37
CA GLY A 435 60.21 43.46 -5.17
C GLY A 435 60.23 44.96 -4.86
N GLN A 436 61.37 45.63 -5.04
CA GLN A 436 61.48 47.07 -4.81
C GLN A 436 61.03 47.83 -6.06
N VAL A 437 60.21 48.87 -5.88
CA VAL A 437 59.81 49.76 -6.98
C VAL A 437 61.02 50.58 -7.43
N VAL A 438 61.49 50.33 -8.65
CA VAL A 438 62.63 51.03 -9.28
C VAL A 438 62.19 52.12 -10.26
N ARG A 439 60.93 52.06 -10.70
CA ARG A 439 60.29 53.10 -11.52
C ARG A 439 58.82 53.15 -11.17
N GLN A 440 58.27 54.35 -11.08
CA GLN A 440 56.84 54.60 -10.93
C GLN A 440 56.44 55.74 -11.87
N GLN A 441 55.31 55.60 -12.55
CA GLN A 441 54.78 56.59 -13.47
C GLN A 441 53.25 56.67 -13.31
N PRO A 442 52.67 57.87 -13.14
CA PRO A 442 51.23 58.03 -13.20
C PRO A 442 50.71 57.75 -14.61
N LEU A 443 49.59 57.04 -14.70
CA LEU A 443 48.85 56.83 -15.95
C LEU A 443 47.74 57.88 -16.01
N ALA A 444 47.77 58.73 -17.05
CA ALA A 444 46.73 59.71 -17.33
C ALA A 444 46.31 59.61 -18.80
N GLY A 445 45.07 59.22 -19.07
CA GLY A 445 44.52 59.21 -20.43
C GLY A 445 44.72 57.90 -21.22
N PRO A 446 45.08 57.98 -22.53
CA PRO A 446 44.71 57.02 -23.57
C PRO A 446 45.17 55.58 -23.32
N ALA A 447 44.58 54.65 -24.09
CA ALA A 447 44.85 53.21 -24.02
C ALA A 447 46.32 52.80 -24.29
N GLU A 448 47.21 53.70 -24.73
CA GLU A 448 48.64 53.42 -24.92
C GLU A 448 49.52 54.48 -24.24
N GLN A 449 50.46 54.05 -23.41
CA GLN A 449 51.38 54.92 -22.65
C GLN A 449 52.83 54.43 -22.76
N GLN A 450 53.78 55.37 -22.83
CA GLN A 450 55.22 55.05 -22.80
C GLN A 450 55.73 55.05 -21.36
N LEU A 451 56.50 54.03 -20.99
CA LEU A 451 57.16 53.89 -19.70
C LEU A 451 58.68 53.83 -19.89
N SER A 452 59.39 54.80 -19.32
CA SER A 452 60.86 54.87 -19.44
C SER A 452 61.56 53.84 -18.57
N THR A 453 62.46 53.09 -19.19
CA THR A 453 63.36 52.13 -18.55
C THR A 453 64.82 52.59 -18.56
N GLN A 454 65.10 53.82 -19.01
CA GLN A 454 66.46 54.37 -19.02
C GLN A 454 67.05 54.40 -17.60
N GLY A 455 68.32 54.01 -17.49
CA GLY A 455 69.05 53.96 -16.22
C GLY A 455 68.75 52.74 -15.35
N LEU A 456 67.87 51.82 -15.78
CA LEU A 456 67.67 50.53 -15.13
C LEU A 456 68.68 49.50 -15.67
N ALA A 457 69.21 48.63 -14.80
CA ALA A 457 70.12 47.57 -15.21
C ALA A 457 69.38 46.52 -16.05
N ALA A 458 70.11 45.86 -16.97
CA ALA A 458 69.58 44.70 -17.70
C ALA A 458 69.15 43.59 -16.72
N GLY A 459 67.98 42.99 -16.96
CA GLY A 459 67.43 41.99 -16.06
C GLY A 459 65.91 41.80 -16.16
N LEU A 460 65.39 40.94 -15.29
CA LEU A 460 63.96 40.64 -15.19
C LEU A 460 63.30 41.57 -14.18
N TYR A 461 62.22 42.21 -14.60
CA TYR A 461 61.39 43.10 -13.79
C TYR A 461 59.94 42.63 -13.79
N THR A 462 59.20 43.02 -12.75
CA THR A 462 57.74 42.89 -12.71
C THR A 462 57.13 44.28 -12.90
N LEU A 463 56.45 44.48 -14.02
CA LEU A 463 55.58 45.63 -14.23
C LEU A 463 54.26 45.39 -13.48
N ARG A 464 53.90 46.29 -12.56
CA ARG A 464 52.60 46.34 -11.89
C ARG A 464 51.83 47.56 -12.40
N VAL A 465 50.63 47.37 -12.92
CA VAL A 465 49.74 48.45 -13.37
C VAL A 465 48.48 48.44 -12.52
N GLN A 466 48.14 49.57 -11.92
CA GLN A 466 46.91 49.77 -11.17
C GLN A 466 46.08 50.87 -11.81
N ALA A 467 44.88 50.54 -12.30
CA ALA A 467 43.95 51.50 -12.90
C ALA A 467 42.50 51.02 -12.69
N ASN A 468 41.55 51.96 -12.51
CA ASN A 468 40.11 51.66 -12.34
C ASN A 468 39.79 50.60 -11.26
N GLY A 469 40.59 50.52 -10.18
CA GLY A 469 40.40 49.56 -9.08
C GLY A 469 40.97 48.16 -9.33
N GLU A 470 41.52 47.90 -10.52
CA GLU A 470 42.16 46.64 -10.88
C GLU A 470 43.69 46.74 -10.80
N VAL A 471 44.36 45.62 -10.51
CA VAL A 471 45.83 45.50 -10.50
C VAL A 471 46.24 44.37 -11.44
N LEU A 472 47.05 44.70 -12.45
CA LEU A 472 47.65 43.74 -13.37
C LEU A 472 49.16 43.68 -13.20
N THR A 473 49.75 42.52 -13.44
CA THR A 473 51.20 42.34 -13.43
C THR A 473 51.72 41.66 -14.71
N ARG A 474 52.89 42.09 -15.18
CA ARG A 474 53.59 41.54 -16.36
C ARG A 474 55.07 41.40 -16.05
N LYS A 475 55.66 40.28 -16.46
CA LYS A 475 57.12 40.14 -16.48
C LYS A 475 57.67 40.92 -17.66
N VAL A 476 58.69 41.74 -17.43
CA VAL A 476 59.38 42.51 -18.45
C VAL A 476 60.87 42.23 -18.39
N VAL A 477 61.48 41.98 -19.53
CA VAL A 477 62.92 41.76 -19.66
C VAL A 477 63.53 43.03 -20.25
N LEU A 478 64.50 43.61 -19.56
CA LEU A 478 65.32 44.72 -20.05
C LEU A 478 66.70 44.17 -20.45
N GLN A 479 67.19 44.61 -21.62
CA GLN A 479 68.47 44.19 -22.20
C GLN A 479 69.47 45.33 -22.25
#